data_AF-A0A4Y8LD63-F1
#
_entry.id   AF-A0A4Y8LD63-F1
#
_cell.length_a   1.000
_cell.length_b   1.000
_cell.length_c   1.000
_cell.angle_alpha   90.00
_cell.angle_beta   90.00
_cell.angle_gamma   90.00
#
_symmetry.space_group_name_H-M   'P 1'
#
loop_
_entity.id
_entity.type
_entity.pdbx_description
1 polymer ?
#
loop_
_entity_poly.entity_id
_entity_poly.type
_entity_poly.pdbx_seq_one_letter_code
_entity_poly.pdbx_strand_id
1 'polypeptide(L)'
;MGQILLGLLLVFFKTNINFLDIGIAYYLTNLIGYILVFFGVRALGRKYESIEKVQPLVVFMIFHSLSFLILNASGNSPLTLPLDTYLAIISYVGLGFVIAGMFMVFVITSRLLEGLENEQGETPHTRRLKRLCAGMMTTYVLAGMFYFLFSMVPEITQILMGVLMLLKIIFLVEFYHIFLKSEAGVIEER
;
A
#
# COMPACT_ATOMS: atom_id res chain seq x y z
N MET A 1 10.04 -4.50 13.68
CA MET A 1 8.61 -4.67 13.31
C MET A 1 7.83 -3.35 13.39
N GLY A 2 7.97 -2.54 14.43
CA GLY A 2 7.33 -1.20 14.51
C GLY A 2 7.58 -0.27 13.31
N GLN A 3 8.74 -0.38 12.64
CA GLN A 3 9.02 0.33 11.39
C GLN A 3 8.08 -0.09 10.23
N ILE A 4 7.68 -1.37 10.13
CA ILE A 4 6.71 -1.81 9.12
C ILE A 4 5.35 -1.20 9.42
N LEU A 5 4.89 -1.24 10.66
CA LEU A 5 3.61 -0.65 11.05
C LEU A 5 3.58 0.85 10.77
N LEU A 6 4.61 1.60 11.19
CA LEU A 6 4.70 3.03 10.94
C LEU A 6 4.76 3.32 9.43
N GLY A 7 5.51 2.51 8.67
CA GLY A 7 5.57 2.62 7.22
C GLY A 7 4.22 2.37 6.55
N LEU A 8 3.52 1.29 6.92
CA LEU A 8 2.18 0.99 6.43
C LEU A 8 1.17 2.06 6.85
N LEU A 9 1.30 2.61 8.07
CA LEU A 9 0.50 3.74 8.51
C LEU A 9 0.72 4.94 7.59
N LEU A 10 1.95 5.32 7.27
CA LEU A 10 2.20 6.43 6.34
C LEU A 10 1.71 6.17 4.91
N VAL A 11 1.78 4.93 4.43
CA VAL A 11 1.28 4.57 3.09
C VAL A 11 -0.25 4.51 3.07
N PHE A 12 -0.90 4.03 4.14
CA PHE A 12 -2.36 3.87 4.23
C PHE A 12 -3.11 5.11 4.72
N PHE A 13 -2.53 5.88 5.65
CA PHE A 13 -3.11 7.04 6.30
C PHE A 13 -3.04 8.26 5.38
N LYS A 14 -3.70 8.11 4.24
CA LYS A 14 -3.98 9.18 3.30
C LYS A 14 -5.48 9.24 3.19
N THR A 15 -6.06 10.38 3.55
CA THR A 15 -7.50 10.65 3.49
C THR A 15 -7.95 10.92 2.05
N ASN A 16 -7.45 10.14 1.10
CA ASN A 16 -7.79 10.28 -0.31
C ASN A 16 -9.17 9.66 -0.51
N ILE A 17 -10.21 10.47 -0.33
CA ILE A 17 -11.59 10.10 -0.68
C ILE A 17 -11.74 10.06 -2.20
N ASN A 18 -10.94 10.86 -2.91
CA ASN A 18 -10.87 10.81 -4.36
C ASN A 18 -9.83 9.78 -4.82
N PHE A 19 -10.21 8.93 -5.78
CA PHE A 19 -9.44 7.77 -6.22
C PHE A 19 -8.08 8.16 -6.81
N LEU A 20 -8.00 9.26 -7.57
CA LEU A 20 -6.75 9.76 -8.21
C LEU A 20 -6.17 11.03 -7.57
N ASP A 21 -6.39 11.26 -6.27
CA ASP A 21 -5.75 12.39 -5.58
C ASP A 21 -4.27 12.11 -5.26
N ILE A 22 -3.41 12.34 -6.26
CA ILE A 22 -2.04 11.84 -6.30
C ILE A 22 -1.07 12.98 -6.64
N GLY A 23 -0.73 13.78 -5.63
CA GLY A 23 0.19 14.91 -5.75
C GLY A 23 1.61 14.66 -5.19
N ILE A 24 2.40 15.72 -5.08
CA ILE A 24 3.77 15.68 -4.52
C ILE A 24 3.76 15.12 -3.09
N ALA A 25 2.87 15.61 -2.24
CA ALA A 25 2.74 15.14 -0.85
C ALA A 25 2.40 13.64 -0.77
N TYR A 26 1.63 13.13 -1.74
CA TYR A 26 1.33 11.71 -1.86
C TYR A 26 2.60 10.90 -2.11
N TYR A 27 3.42 11.26 -3.09
CA TYR A 27 4.62 10.48 -3.39
C TYR A 27 5.71 10.61 -2.33
N LEU A 28 5.82 11.78 -1.68
CA LEU A 28 6.76 11.99 -0.58
C LEU A 28 6.44 11.10 0.62
N THR A 29 5.16 11.06 1.04
CA THR A 29 4.72 10.18 2.14
C THR A 29 4.86 8.70 1.80
N ASN A 30 4.60 8.31 0.55
CA ASN A 30 4.86 6.94 0.08
C ASN A 30 6.35 6.60 0.13
N LEU A 31 7.22 7.50 -0.32
CA LEU A 31 8.65 7.29 -0.31
C LEU A 31 9.16 7.03 1.12
N ILE A 32 8.80 7.90 2.06
CA ILE A 32 9.15 7.73 3.48
C ILE A 32 8.57 6.42 4.03
N GLY A 33 7.29 6.15 3.76
CA GLY A 33 6.60 4.95 4.19
C GLY A 33 7.29 3.67 3.71
N TYR A 34 7.61 3.58 2.41
CA TYR A 34 8.28 2.40 1.84
C TYR A 34 9.74 2.27 2.31
N ILE A 35 10.44 3.36 2.59
CA ILE A 35 11.77 3.30 3.23
C ILE A 35 11.66 2.66 4.63
N LEU A 36 10.66 3.04 5.43
CA LEU A 36 10.42 2.44 6.74
C LEU A 36 10.03 0.96 6.63
N VAL A 37 9.15 0.61 5.67
CA VAL A 37 8.82 -0.79 5.38
C VAL A 37 10.09 -1.55 4.99
N PHE A 38 10.96 -1.00 4.15
CA PHE A 38 12.20 -1.65 3.72
C PHE A 38 13.10 -2.00 4.91
N PHE A 39 13.36 -1.04 5.81
CA PHE A 39 14.16 -1.32 7.00
C PHE A 39 13.50 -2.37 7.90
N GLY A 40 12.17 -2.29 8.07
CA GLY A 40 11.42 -3.26 8.84
C GLY A 40 11.46 -4.68 8.25
N VAL A 41 11.29 -4.82 6.93
CA VAL A 41 11.38 -6.08 6.21
C VAL A 41 12.80 -6.62 6.23
N ARG A 42 13.82 -5.78 6.07
CA ARG A 42 15.23 -6.18 6.17
C ARG A 42 15.59 -6.69 7.55
N ALA A 43 15.10 -6.04 8.60
CA ALA A 43 15.33 -6.47 9.98
C ALA A 43 14.66 -7.83 10.26
N LEU A 44 13.48 -8.07 9.69
CA LEU A 44 12.76 -9.33 9.79
C LEU A 44 13.35 -10.45 8.92
N GLY A 45 13.80 -10.12 7.71
CA GLY A 45 14.41 -11.07 6.78
C GLY A 45 15.66 -11.72 7.33
N ARG A 46 16.39 -11.04 8.24
CA ARG A 46 17.52 -11.64 8.98
C ARG A 46 17.11 -12.82 9.88
N LYS A 47 15.82 -12.90 10.26
CA LYS A 47 15.27 -13.96 11.11
C LYS A 47 14.40 -14.95 10.34
N TYR A 48 13.78 -14.50 9.26
CA TYR A 48 12.76 -15.24 8.52
C TYR A 48 13.00 -15.10 7.00
N GLU A 49 13.48 -16.17 6.36
CA GLU A 49 13.87 -16.17 4.95
C GLU A 49 12.67 -15.90 4.02
N SER A 50 11.47 -16.35 4.43
CA SER A 50 10.23 -16.13 3.68
C SER A 50 9.88 -14.64 3.52
N ILE A 51 10.25 -13.80 4.48
CA ILE A 51 9.99 -12.35 4.48
C ILE A 51 11.00 -11.60 3.59
N GLU A 52 12.20 -12.14 3.39
CA GLU A 52 13.22 -11.52 2.53
C GLU A 52 12.73 -11.37 1.07
N LYS A 53 11.88 -12.30 0.61
CA LYS A 53 11.27 -12.27 -0.73
C LYS A 53 10.38 -11.05 -0.98
N VAL A 54 9.98 -10.31 0.07
CA VAL A 54 9.21 -9.07 -0.05
C VAL A 54 10.08 -7.87 -0.41
N GLN A 55 11.38 -7.89 -0.05
CA GLN A 55 12.28 -6.75 -0.22
C GLN A 55 12.32 -6.18 -1.65
N PRO A 56 12.41 -7.00 -2.73
CA PRO A 56 12.45 -6.48 -4.09
C PRO A 56 11.21 -5.65 -4.45
N LEU A 57 10.02 -6.05 -3.96
CA LEU A 57 8.77 -5.33 -4.19
C LEU A 57 8.78 -3.96 -3.48
N VAL A 58 9.32 -3.91 -2.26
CA VAL A 58 9.44 -2.65 -1.51
C VAL A 58 10.45 -1.72 -2.17
N VAL A 59 11.60 -2.25 -2.61
CA VAL A 59 12.61 -1.48 -3.34
C VAL A 59 12.05 -0.92 -4.64
N PHE A 60 11.32 -1.74 -5.41
CA PHE A 60 10.60 -1.26 -6.60
C PHE A 60 9.67 -0.09 -6.25
N MET A 61 8.91 -0.19 -5.15
CA MET A 61 8.01 0.89 -4.74
C MET A 61 8.71 2.16 -4.26
N ILE A 62 9.92 2.07 -3.72
CA ILE A 62 10.77 3.23 -3.42
C ILE A 62 11.14 3.96 -4.72
N PHE A 63 11.64 3.23 -5.72
CA PHE A 63 12.00 3.81 -7.02
C PHE A 63 10.78 4.36 -7.77
N HIS A 64 9.66 3.62 -7.74
CA HIS A 64 8.38 4.08 -8.29
C HIS A 64 7.98 5.41 -7.64
N SER A 65 7.92 5.47 -6.31
CA SER A 65 7.53 6.69 -5.59
C SER A 65 8.46 7.86 -5.86
N LEU A 66 9.78 7.62 -5.92
CA LEU A 66 10.76 8.65 -6.25
C LEU A 66 10.59 9.18 -7.69
N SER A 67 10.39 8.28 -8.65
CA SER A 67 10.22 8.66 -10.06
C SER A 67 8.98 9.52 -10.24
N PHE A 68 7.86 9.13 -9.66
CA PHE A 68 6.62 9.90 -9.74
C PHE A 68 6.66 11.19 -8.91
N LEU A 69 7.44 11.23 -7.82
CA LEU A 69 7.70 12.48 -7.10
C LEU A 69 8.38 13.50 -8.00
N ILE A 70 9.43 13.09 -8.72
CA ILE A 70 10.17 13.96 -9.67
C ILE A 70 9.25 14.40 -10.83
N LEU A 71 8.46 13.48 -11.39
CA LEU A 71 7.50 13.80 -12.45
C LEU A 71 6.44 14.82 -11.98
N ASN A 72 5.90 14.65 -10.77
CA ASN A 72 4.93 15.60 -10.21
C ASN A 72 5.56 16.95 -9.87
N ALA A 73 6.77 16.96 -9.29
CA ALA A 73 7.48 18.20 -8.96
C ALA A 73 7.89 19.01 -10.20
N SER A 74 8.14 18.33 -11.33
CA SER A 74 8.47 18.97 -12.60
C SER A 74 7.26 19.35 -13.46
N GLY A 75 6.03 19.12 -12.99
CA GLY A 75 4.79 19.41 -13.73
C GLY A 75 4.48 18.41 -14.86
N ASN A 76 5.26 17.33 -14.99
CA ASN A 76 5.09 16.28 -15.99
C ASN A 76 4.31 15.07 -15.44
N SER A 77 3.35 15.31 -14.54
CA SER A 77 2.53 14.23 -13.99
C SER A 77 1.68 13.62 -15.11
N PRO A 78 1.58 12.29 -15.23
CA PRO A 78 0.72 11.67 -16.24
C PRO A 78 -0.76 12.06 -16.10
N LEU A 79 -1.16 12.56 -14.93
CA LEU A 79 -2.51 13.06 -14.65
C LEU A 79 -2.75 14.48 -15.17
N THR A 80 -1.68 15.23 -15.48
CA THR A 80 -1.75 16.65 -15.89
C THR A 80 -1.29 16.88 -17.32
N LEU A 81 -0.69 15.88 -17.98
CA LEU A 81 -0.23 15.99 -19.36
C LEU A 81 -1.42 16.02 -20.33
N PRO A 82 -1.42 16.93 -21.32
CA PRO A 82 -2.48 17.03 -22.30
C PRO A 82 -2.54 15.78 -23.20
N LEU A 83 -3.76 15.34 -23.52
CA LEU A 83 -4.05 14.09 -24.24
C LEU A 83 -4.11 14.25 -25.77
N ASP A 84 -3.78 15.43 -26.29
CA ASP A 84 -3.96 15.85 -27.67
C ASP A 84 -2.75 15.54 -28.59
N THR A 85 -1.73 14.84 -28.09
CA THR A 85 -0.46 14.60 -28.80
C THR A 85 0.04 13.16 -28.67
N TYR A 86 1.15 12.82 -29.35
CA TYR A 86 1.91 11.56 -29.19
C TYR A 86 2.23 11.21 -27.72
N LEU A 87 2.16 12.19 -26.81
CA LEU A 87 2.29 12.03 -25.37
C LEU A 87 1.12 11.28 -24.72
N ALA A 88 -0.04 11.15 -25.39
CA ALA A 88 -1.20 10.43 -24.87
C ALA A 88 -0.87 8.98 -24.50
N ILE A 89 -0.07 8.28 -25.32
CA ILE A 89 0.37 6.91 -25.03
C ILE A 89 1.21 6.89 -23.74
N ILE A 90 2.14 7.84 -23.59
CA ILE A 90 2.98 7.96 -22.40
C ILE A 90 2.13 8.27 -21.16
N SER A 91 1.12 9.14 -21.29
CA SER A 91 0.18 9.45 -20.21
C SER A 91 -0.67 8.24 -19.80
N TYR A 92 -1.20 7.47 -20.76
CA TYR A 92 -1.96 6.24 -20.46
C TYR A 92 -1.09 5.17 -19.81
N VAL A 93 0.11 4.93 -20.32
CA VAL A 93 1.07 4.00 -19.71
C VAL A 93 1.44 4.48 -18.31
N GLY A 94 1.73 5.77 -18.14
CA GLY A 94 2.01 6.40 -16.86
C GLY A 94 0.87 6.21 -15.87
N LEU A 95 -0.38 6.45 -16.28
CA LEU A 95 -1.57 6.22 -15.46
C LEU A 95 -1.69 4.75 -15.03
N GLY A 96 -1.43 3.80 -15.95
CA GLY A 96 -1.37 2.37 -15.62
C GLY A 96 -0.32 2.08 -14.55
N PHE A 97 0.87 2.66 -14.64
CA PHE A 97 1.91 2.54 -13.61
C PHE A 97 1.50 3.17 -12.28
N VAL A 98 0.77 4.29 -12.29
CA VAL A 98 0.23 4.91 -11.06
C VAL A 98 -0.74 3.95 -10.36
N ILE A 99 -1.73 3.43 -11.10
CA ILE A 99 -2.74 2.50 -10.56
C ILE A 99 -2.07 1.21 -10.05
N ALA A 100 -1.14 0.65 -10.83
CA ALA A 100 -0.38 -0.53 -10.40
C ALA A 100 0.40 -0.25 -9.11
N GLY A 101 1.07 0.90 -9.01
CA GLY A 101 1.79 1.31 -7.80
C GLY A 101 0.87 1.49 -6.58
N MET A 102 -0.33 2.04 -6.77
CA MET A 102 -1.33 2.13 -5.71
C MET A 102 -1.82 0.76 -5.23
N PHE A 103 -1.92 -0.23 -6.14
CA PHE A 103 -2.31 -1.59 -5.79
C PHE A 103 -1.18 -2.37 -5.11
N MET A 104 0.08 -2.09 -5.46
CA MET A 104 1.26 -2.80 -4.98
C MET A 104 1.42 -2.81 -3.45
N VAL A 105 0.92 -1.80 -2.73
CA VAL A 105 0.94 -1.82 -1.26
C VAL A 105 0.19 -3.02 -0.70
N PHE A 106 -0.94 -3.40 -1.31
CA PHE A 106 -1.72 -4.54 -0.86
C PHE A 106 -0.98 -5.84 -1.15
N VAL A 107 -0.30 -5.92 -2.29
CA VAL A 107 0.53 -7.08 -2.65
C VAL A 107 1.67 -7.27 -1.65
N ILE A 108 2.41 -6.19 -1.34
CA ILE A 108 3.45 -6.19 -0.31
C ILE A 108 2.87 -6.66 1.02
N THR A 109 1.71 -6.13 1.41
CA THR A 109 1.03 -6.48 2.66
C THR A 109 0.63 -7.97 2.70
N SER A 110 0.04 -8.49 1.63
CA SER A 110 -0.32 -9.92 1.52
C SER A 110 0.91 -10.82 1.64
N ARG A 111 2.00 -10.48 0.94
CA ARG A 111 3.25 -11.25 1.02
C ARG A 111 3.89 -11.18 2.41
N LEU A 112 3.78 -10.07 3.11
CA LEU A 112 4.22 -9.97 4.51
C LEU A 112 3.41 -10.88 5.43
N LEU A 113 2.09 -10.95 5.24
CA LEU A 113 1.23 -11.83 6.02
C LEU A 113 1.52 -13.31 5.74
N GLU A 114 1.72 -13.68 4.47
CA GLU A 114 2.15 -15.04 4.09
C GLU A 114 3.50 -15.41 4.71
N GLY A 115 4.47 -14.49 4.66
CA GLY A 115 5.76 -14.68 5.32
C GLY A 115 5.61 -14.91 6.83
N LEU A 116 4.80 -14.10 7.52
CA LEU A 116 4.56 -14.29 8.96
C LEU A 116 3.85 -15.62 9.28
N GLU A 117 2.89 -16.03 8.46
CA GLU A 117 2.16 -17.29 8.63
C GLU A 117 3.02 -18.52 8.42
N ASN A 118 3.94 -18.49 7.43
CA ASN A 118 4.86 -19.60 7.19
C ASN A 118 5.77 -19.88 8.40
N GLU A 119 6.11 -18.84 9.18
CA GLU A 119 7.05 -18.94 10.29
C GLU A 119 6.36 -19.19 11.63
N GLN A 120 5.18 -18.57 11.85
CA GLN A 120 4.44 -18.64 13.12
C GLN A 120 3.26 -19.60 13.10
N GLY A 121 2.96 -20.18 11.94
CA GLY A 121 1.74 -20.97 11.69
C GLY A 121 0.49 -20.09 11.50
N GLU A 122 -0.58 -20.72 11.02
CA GLU A 122 -1.86 -20.04 10.87
C GLU A 122 -2.49 -19.77 12.25
N THR A 123 -2.78 -18.50 12.52
CA THR A 123 -3.44 -18.04 13.73
C THR A 123 -4.78 -17.39 13.38
N PRO A 124 -5.76 -17.33 14.31
CA PRO A 124 -7.02 -16.63 14.06
C PRO A 124 -6.82 -15.16 13.62
N HIS A 125 -5.78 -14.50 14.14
CA HIS A 125 -5.44 -13.12 13.81
C HIS A 125 -4.84 -12.99 12.40
N THR A 126 -3.88 -13.84 12.01
CA THR A 126 -3.31 -13.83 10.64
C THR A 126 -4.38 -14.14 9.60
N ARG A 127 -5.28 -15.10 9.88
CA ARG A 127 -6.44 -15.39 9.01
C ARG A 127 -7.41 -14.20 8.90
N ARG A 128 -7.58 -13.43 9.98
CA ARG A 128 -8.40 -12.21 9.95
C ARG A 128 -7.73 -11.11 9.13
N LEU A 129 -6.44 -10.88 9.31
CA LEU A 129 -5.66 -9.91 8.53
C LEU A 129 -5.64 -10.25 7.04
N LYS A 130 -5.48 -11.51 6.67
CA LYS A 130 -5.59 -11.96 5.26
C LYS A 130 -6.96 -11.63 4.67
N ARG A 131 -8.05 -11.90 5.40
CA ARG A 131 -9.42 -11.53 4.98
C ARG A 131 -9.60 -10.03 4.84
N LEU A 132 -9.08 -9.24 5.78
CA LEU A 132 -9.10 -7.77 5.69
C LEU A 132 -8.30 -7.28 4.47
N CYS A 133 -7.12 -7.85 4.22
CA CYS A 133 -6.28 -7.52 3.07
C CYS A 133 -6.99 -7.83 1.74
N ALA A 134 -7.61 -9.01 1.62
CA ALA A 134 -8.42 -9.37 0.46
C ALA A 134 -9.63 -8.44 0.28
N GLY A 135 -10.29 -8.05 1.39
CA GLY A 135 -11.35 -7.05 1.38
C GLY A 135 -10.87 -5.69 0.87
N MET A 136 -9.72 -5.21 1.35
CA MET A 136 -9.12 -3.96 0.86
C MET A 136 -8.77 -4.02 -0.63
N MET A 137 -8.17 -5.12 -1.10
CA MET A 137 -7.86 -5.32 -2.53
C MET A 137 -9.13 -5.29 -3.37
N THR A 138 -10.16 -6.02 -2.96
CA THR A 138 -11.43 -6.12 -3.68
C THR A 138 -12.12 -4.76 -3.75
N THR A 139 -12.23 -4.06 -2.62
CA THR A 139 -12.81 -2.72 -2.56
C THR A 139 -12.03 -1.73 -3.43
N TYR A 140 -10.69 -1.81 -3.46
CA TYR A 140 -9.86 -0.96 -4.33
C TYR A 140 -10.12 -1.24 -5.81
N VAL A 141 -10.18 -2.50 -6.22
CA VAL A 141 -10.47 -2.88 -7.61
C VAL A 141 -11.87 -2.41 -8.01
N LEU A 142 -12.87 -2.63 -7.15
CA LEU A 142 -14.23 -2.14 -7.40
C LEU A 142 -14.26 -0.61 -7.52
N ALA A 143 -13.60 0.12 -6.62
CA ALA A 143 -13.52 1.58 -6.69
C ALA A 143 -12.89 2.05 -8.01
N GLY A 144 -11.80 1.41 -8.45
CA GLY A 144 -11.19 1.70 -9.74
C GLY A 144 -12.11 1.41 -10.92
N MET A 145 -12.80 0.26 -10.92
CA MET A 145 -13.78 -0.09 -11.96
C MET A 145 -14.91 0.94 -12.03
N PHE A 146 -15.49 1.34 -10.90
CA PHE A 146 -16.54 2.36 -10.85
C PHE A 146 -16.02 3.71 -11.32
N TYR A 147 -14.80 4.10 -10.92
CA TYR A 147 -14.18 5.36 -11.34
C TYR A 147 -14.00 5.47 -12.86
N PHE A 148 -13.49 4.41 -13.50
CA PHE A 148 -13.17 4.44 -14.93
C PHE A 148 -14.34 4.05 -15.85
N LEU A 149 -15.20 3.12 -15.44
CA LEU A 149 -16.29 2.60 -16.30
C LEU A 149 -17.62 3.35 -16.07
N PHE A 150 -17.83 3.93 -14.89
CA PHE A 150 -19.10 4.53 -14.49
C PHE A 150 -18.90 5.98 -14.02
N SER A 151 -18.33 6.81 -14.90
CA SER A 151 -18.06 8.23 -14.64
C SER A 151 -19.30 9.06 -14.28
N MET A 152 -20.51 8.57 -14.60
CA MET A 152 -21.77 9.23 -14.25
C MET A 152 -22.19 9.08 -12.78
N VAL A 153 -21.53 8.23 -11.99
CA VAL A 153 -21.86 8.03 -10.56
C VAL A 153 -20.62 8.14 -9.67
N PRO A 154 -20.02 9.35 -9.55
CA PRO A 154 -18.80 9.57 -8.78
C PRO A 154 -18.98 9.28 -7.27
N GLU A 155 -20.21 9.38 -6.76
CA GLU A 155 -20.55 9.12 -5.36
C GLU A 155 -20.25 7.68 -4.93
N ILE A 156 -20.50 6.69 -5.80
CA ILE A 156 -20.22 5.27 -5.49
C ILE A 156 -18.72 5.05 -5.29
N THR A 157 -17.88 5.67 -6.13
CA THR A 157 -16.43 5.57 -5.98
C THR A 157 -15.99 6.17 -4.64
N GLN A 158 -16.53 7.33 -4.26
CA GLN A 158 -16.20 7.97 -2.98
C GLN A 158 -16.63 7.12 -1.78
N ILE A 159 -17.83 6.52 -1.84
CA ILE A 159 -18.31 5.58 -0.81
C ILE A 159 -17.34 4.40 -0.67
N LEU A 160 -16.94 3.79 -1.79
CA LEU A 160 -15.99 2.66 -1.78
C LEU A 160 -14.62 3.06 -1.25
N MET A 161 -14.13 4.27 -1.56
CA MET A 161 -12.90 4.80 -1.00
C MET A 161 -13.01 5.06 0.50
N GLY A 162 -14.16 5.53 0.98
CA GLY A 162 -14.47 5.63 2.41
C GLY A 162 -14.47 4.27 3.12
N VAL A 163 -15.10 3.26 2.52
CA VAL A 163 -15.06 1.87 3.01
C VAL A 163 -13.63 1.35 3.04
N LEU A 164 -12.84 1.59 1.98
CA LEU A 164 -11.44 1.20 1.92
C LEU A 164 -10.62 1.86 3.03
N MET A 165 -10.88 3.13 3.34
CA MET A 165 -10.23 3.83 4.45
C MET A 165 -10.56 3.19 5.80
N LEU A 166 -11.83 2.84 6.05
CA LEU A 166 -12.23 2.12 7.26
C LEU A 166 -11.55 0.76 7.36
N LEU A 167 -11.50 0.00 6.27
CA LEU A 167 -10.82 -1.30 6.22
C LEU A 167 -9.32 -1.16 6.52
N LYS A 168 -8.65 -0.12 6.01
CA LYS A 168 -7.25 0.18 6.32
C LYS A 168 -7.04 0.47 7.80
N ILE A 169 -7.93 1.24 8.43
CA ILE A 169 -7.85 1.53 9.87
C ILE A 169 -8.01 0.24 10.67
N ILE A 170 -9.03 -0.57 10.37
CA ILE A 170 -9.26 -1.86 11.03
C ILE A 170 -8.04 -2.78 10.84
N PHE A 171 -7.49 -2.82 9.62
CA PHE A 171 -6.29 -3.58 9.32
C PHE A 171 -5.10 -3.13 10.18
N LEU A 172 -4.82 -1.83 10.26
CA LEU A 172 -3.72 -1.29 11.05
C LEU A 172 -3.86 -1.60 12.55
N VAL A 173 -5.08 -1.51 13.09
CA VAL A 173 -5.37 -1.84 14.50
C VAL A 173 -5.13 -3.33 14.77
N GLU A 174 -5.68 -4.21 13.94
CA GLU A 174 -5.45 -5.66 14.07
C GLU A 174 -3.98 -6.02 13.88
N PHE A 175 -3.30 -5.37 12.92
CA PHE A 175 -1.89 -5.57 12.67
C PHE A 175 -1.09 -5.17 13.92
N TYR A 176 -1.34 -3.99 14.48
CA TYR A 176 -0.72 -3.51 15.72
C TYR A 176 -0.90 -4.46 16.92
N HIS A 177 -2.10 -5.04 17.09
CA HIS A 177 -2.35 -5.98 18.19
C HIS A 177 -1.50 -7.25 18.10
N ILE A 178 -1.22 -7.76 16.90
CA ILE A 178 -0.27 -8.87 16.72
C ILE A 178 1.14 -8.43 17.17
N PHE A 179 1.56 -7.20 16.85
CA PHE A 179 2.90 -6.72 17.20
C PHE A 179 3.10 -6.51 18.70
N LEU A 180 2.15 -5.85 19.38
CA LEU A 180 2.24 -5.63 20.84
C LEU A 180 2.34 -6.94 21.61
N LYS A 181 1.57 -7.95 21.21
CA LYS A 181 1.57 -9.25 21.90
C LYS A 181 2.86 -10.04 21.64
N SER A 182 3.48 -9.88 20.47
CA SER A 182 4.77 -10.52 20.17
C SER A 182 5.96 -9.88 20.88
N GLU A 183 5.92 -8.56 21.16
CA GLU A 183 6.96 -7.88 21.94
C GLU A 183 6.81 -8.14 23.45
N ALA A 184 5.57 -8.23 23.97
CA ALA A 184 5.32 -8.54 25.37
C ALA A 184 5.78 -9.96 25.76
N GLY A 185 5.64 -10.94 24.87
CA GLY A 185 6.12 -12.31 25.11
C GLY A 185 7.66 -12.44 25.17
N VAL A 186 8.40 -11.45 24.67
CA VAL A 186 9.88 -11.41 24.74
C VAL A 186 10.37 -10.82 26.06
N ILE A 187 9.53 -10.12 26.81
CA ILE A 187 9.87 -9.55 28.12
C ILE A 187 9.73 -10.59 29.24
N GLU A 188 8.91 -11.63 29.07
CA GLU A 188 8.78 -12.72 30.06
C GLU A 188 9.86 -13.83 29.92
N GLU A 189 10.61 -13.87 28.81
CA GLU A 189 11.68 -14.87 28.59
C GLU A 189 13.11 -14.31 28.68
N ARG A 190 13.31 -13.16 29.35
CA ARG A 190 14.65 -12.62 29.63
C ARG A 190 14.98 -12.55 31.11
#